data_AF-A0A1D2MDC9-F1
#
_entry.id   AF-A0A1D2MDC9-F1
#
_cell.length_a   1.000
_cell.length_b   1.000
_cell.length_c   1.000
_cell.angle_alpha   90.00
_cell.angle_beta   90.00
_cell.angle_gamma   90.00
#
_symmetry.space_group_name_H-M   'P 1'
#
loop_
_entity.id
_entity.type
_entity.pdbx_description
1 polymer ?
#
loop_
_entity_poly.entity_id
_entity_poly.type
_entity_poly.pdbx_seq_one_letter_code
_entity_poly.pdbx_strand_id
1 'polypeptide(L)'
;MNLTDILVICICALLNYTKGENVDNISEFIHTHELPHRTLTECGDTITANNGTIQYKLNQTYDANELCVFMIRFESGFVETTFTLDSNGFSDSDFDAISIFRDMAGLGYETNLGLDRQTVSFFGYGAIVVFRTNSSLGTGFQLSFTPDLIVSEENFAGNNVLFDDESESPLSIPFPSNYIESAIHNYFCITSASKVISEPDTFLKLNVTGFFGDVDNSCNNMIEIHSFLNQLKIEKLICGGEDDGVLFEFATRGIFFVFHRQANGLPITTGEITWEKVSTG
;
A
#
# COMPACT_ATOMS: atom_id res chain seq x y z
N MET A 1 -49.90 27.54 -39.99
CA MET A 1 -50.38 28.77 -40.64
C MET A 1 -50.32 29.86 -39.57
N ASN A 2 -49.45 30.87 -39.75
CA ASN A 2 -49.11 31.94 -38.78
C ASN A 2 -48.47 31.43 -37.45
N LEU A 3 -47.66 32.17 -36.69
CA LEU A 3 -46.86 33.40 -36.95
C LEU A 3 -45.35 32.98 -36.98
N THR A 4 -44.33 33.68 -37.49
CA THR A 4 -44.08 35.05 -38.02
C THR A 4 -43.95 36.26 -37.06
N ASP A 5 -42.69 36.62 -36.82
CA ASP A 5 -42.13 37.98 -36.64
C ASP A 5 -41.95 38.62 -35.24
N ILE A 6 -40.88 39.45 -35.19
CA ILE A 6 -40.49 40.42 -34.13
C ILE A 6 -39.86 39.74 -32.88
N LEU A 7 -38.62 40.02 -32.45
CA LEU A 7 -37.90 41.30 -32.41
C LEU A 7 -36.38 41.17 -32.72
N VAL A 8 -35.81 42.24 -33.28
CA VAL A 8 -34.37 42.43 -33.60
C VAL A 8 -33.71 43.31 -32.50
N ILE A 9 -32.36 43.34 -32.43
CA ILE A 9 -31.47 44.51 -32.13
C ILE A 9 -30.35 44.24 -31.10
N CYS A 10 -29.10 44.18 -31.62
CA CYS A 10 -27.82 44.76 -31.13
C CYS A 10 -27.32 44.46 -29.68
N ILE A 11 -26.04 44.62 -29.31
CA ILE A 11 -24.96 45.53 -29.76
C ILE A 11 -23.60 44.81 -29.89
N CYS A 12 -22.73 45.40 -30.73
CA CYS A 12 -21.41 44.92 -31.13
C CYS A 12 -20.29 45.07 -30.10
N ALA A 13 -19.22 44.30 -30.34
CA ALA A 13 -17.81 44.68 -30.25
C ALA A 13 -17.20 45.15 -28.91
N LEU A 14 -16.16 44.41 -28.49
CA LEU A 14 -14.90 45.01 -28.06
C LEU A 14 -13.73 44.07 -28.41
N LEU A 15 -13.17 44.27 -29.61
CA LEU A 15 -11.81 43.83 -29.91
C LEU A 15 -10.87 44.65 -29.03
N ASN A 16 -10.09 44.00 -28.16
CA ASN A 16 -8.89 44.62 -27.60
C ASN A 16 -7.65 43.87 -28.08
N TYR A 17 -6.84 44.64 -28.79
CA TYR A 17 -5.61 44.25 -29.46
C TYR A 17 -4.44 44.55 -28.52
N THR A 18 -3.79 43.52 -27.98
CA THR A 18 -2.55 43.70 -27.20
C THR A 18 -1.41 42.91 -27.82
N LYS A 19 -0.58 43.69 -28.53
CA LYS A 19 0.73 43.35 -29.07
C LYS A 19 1.74 43.22 -27.91
N GLY A 20 2.43 42.08 -27.84
CA GLY A 20 3.59 41.82 -26.96
C GLY A 20 4.36 40.65 -27.58
N GLU A 21 5.38 40.95 -28.37
CA GLU A 21 6.80 41.01 -27.98
C GLU A 21 7.50 39.66 -28.18
N ASN A 22 8.44 39.70 -29.12
CA ASN A 22 9.19 38.55 -29.61
C ASN A 22 10.38 38.35 -28.67
N VAL A 23 10.29 37.40 -27.75
CA VAL A 23 11.39 37.05 -26.84
C VAL A 23 12.23 35.95 -27.49
N ASP A 24 13.54 36.17 -27.54
CA ASP A 24 14.47 35.34 -28.28
C ASP A 24 14.53 33.89 -27.78
N ASN A 25 14.66 32.99 -28.76
CA ASN A 25 14.66 31.55 -28.57
C ASN A 25 15.98 31.07 -27.96
N ILE A 26 16.13 31.22 -26.64
CA ILE A 26 17.20 30.58 -25.87
C ILE A 26 16.83 29.11 -25.74
N SER A 27 17.39 28.30 -26.64
CA SER A 27 17.48 26.85 -26.56
C SER A 27 18.39 26.45 -25.40
N GLU A 28 17.98 26.73 -24.16
CA GLU A 28 18.68 26.26 -22.97
C GLU A 28 18.46 24.75 -22.85
N PHE A 29 19.58 24.02 -22.84
CA PHE A 29 19.61 22.58 -22.90
C PHE A 29 19.20 22.01 -21.53
N ILE A 30 17.90 21.93 -21.27
CA ILE A 30 17.37 21.29 -20.06
C ILE A 30 17.72 19.80 -20.14
N HIS A 31 18.87 19.44 -19.57
CA HIS A 31 19.12 18.09 -19.11
C HIS A 31 18.14 17.80 -17.97
N THR A 32 16.93 17.35 -18.31
CA THR A 32 16.12 16.55 -17.39
C THR A 32 16.90 15.27 -17.13
N HIS A 33 17.73 15.32 -16.09
CA HIS A 33 18.34 14.16 -15.50
C HIS A 33 17.22 13.41 -14.78
N GLU A 34 16.42 12.63 -15.53
CA GLU A 34 15.49 11.66 -14.97
C GLU A 34 16.30 10.70 -14.10
N LEU A 35 16.32 10.96 -12.80
CA LEU A 35 16.69 9.96 -11.82
C LEU A 35 15.65 8.84 -11.94
N PRO A 36 16.08 7.57 -12.02
CA PRO A 36 15.14 6.49 -12.25
C PRO A 36 14.15 6.41 -11.09
N HIS A 37 12.85 6.58 -11.39
CA HIS A 37 11.72 6.54 -10.46
C HIS A 37 11.52 5.12 -9.88
N ARG A 38 12.50 4.61 -9.13
CA ARG A 38 12.53 3.27 -8.54
C ARG A 38 13.07 3.25 -7.09
N THR A 39 13.16 4.42 -6.45
CA THR A 39 13.55 4.55 -5.05
C THR A 39 12.36 4.98 -4.22
N LEU A 40 12.02 4.22 -3.18
CA LEU A 40 11.10 4.61 -2.13
C LEU A 40 11.89 5.26 -0.97
N THR A 41 11.37 6.32 -0.39
CA THR A 41 12.07 7.13 0.64
C THR A 41 11.21 7.50 1.84
N GLU A 42 9.89 7.56 1.67
CA GLU A 42 8.94 7.98 2.70
C GLU A 42 8.16 6.79 3.27
N CYS A 43 7.70 6.92 4.51
CA CYS A 43 6.99 5.83 5.16
C CYS A 43 5.59 5.66 4.57
N GLY A 44 5.22 4.44 4.19
CA GLY A 44 3.98 4.16 3.46
C GLY A 44 4.12 4.20 1.94
N ASP A 45 5.31 4.51 1.41
CA ASP A 45 5.57 4.50 -0.02
C ASP A 45 5.20 3.15 -0.66
N THR A 46 4.64 3.23 -1.86
CA THR A 46 4.29 2.05 -2.67
C THR A 46 4.90 2.14 -4.06
N ILE A 47 5.28 1.00 -4.62
CA ILE A 47 5.82 0.91 -5.97
C ILE A 47 5.24 -0.29 -6.70
N THR A 48 5.01 -0.12 -8.00
CA THR A 48 4.84 -1.23 -8.93
C THR A 48 6.10 -1.29 -9.79
N ALA A 49 7.00 -2.21 -9.49
CA ALA A 49 8.29 -2.38 -10.18
C ALA A 49 8.87 -3.78 -9.91
N ASN A 50 9.54 -4.38 -10.90
CA ASN A 50 10.28 -5.63 -10.67
C ASN A 50 11.62 -5.44 -9.92
N ASN A 51 12.22 -4.26 -10.01
CA ASN A 51 13.43 -3.90 -9.27
C ASN A 51 13.35 -2.46 -8.77
N GLY A 52 14.09 -2.17 -7.71
CA GLY A 52 14.19 -0.86 -7.12
C GLY A 52 14.96 -0.87 -5.80
N THR A 53 14.79 0.21 -5.06
CA THR A 53 15.48 0.44 -3.79
C THR A 53 14.54 1.09 -2.79
N ILE A 54 14.68 0.78 -1.51
CA ILE A 54 14.12 1.54 -0.39
C ILE A 54 15.29 2.24 0.32
N GLN A 55 15.24 3.56 0.44
CA GLN A 55 16.23 4.41 1.14
C GLN A 55 15.53 5.18 2.26
N TYR A 56 15.32 4.53 3.39
CA TYR A 56 14.63 5.14 4.53
C TYR A 56 15.63 5.68 5.55
N LYS A 57 15.51 6.96 5.93
CA LYS A 57 16.34 7.63 6.96
C LYS A 57 17.85 7.35 6.86
N LEU A 58 18.40 7.26 5.64
CA LEU A 58 19.82 6.94 5.45
C LEU A 58 20.72 8.02 6.07
N ASN A 59 21.61 7.62 6.99
CA ASN A 59 22.43 8.50 7.85
C ASN A 59 21.63 9.44 8.79
N GLN A 60 20.33 9.18 8.99
CA GLN A 60 19.47 9.92 9.92
C GLN A 60 18.97 8.98 11.02
N THR A 61 18.89 9.47 12.25
CA THR A 61 18.38 8.69 13.38
C THR A 61 16.90 8.35 13.19
N TYR A 62 16.56 7.08 13.40
CA TYR A 62 15.17 6.65 13.52
C TYR A 62 14.65 6.85 14.95
N ASP A 63 13.36 7.03 15.11
CA ASP A 63 12.70 7.05 16.41
C ASP A 63 12.65 5.63 16.99
N ALA A 64 12.48 5.53 18.31
CA ALA A 64 12.15 4.26 18.94
C ALA A 64 10.70 3.87 18.63
N ASN A 65 10.43 2.56 18.56
CA ASN A 65 9.11 1.99 18.29
C ASN A 65 8.53 2.37 16.91
N GLU A 66 9.37 2.68 15.93
CA GLU A 66 8.92 2.79 14.54
C GLU A 66 8.41 1.44 14.03
N LEU A 67 7.41 1.52 13.16
CA LEU A 67 6.75 0.38 12.55
C LEU A 67 6.31 0.78 11.14
N CYS A 68 7.31 1.08 10.32
CA CYS A 68 7.16 1.69 9.01
C CYS A 68 6.97 0.64 7.91
N VAL A 69 6.13 0.93 6.91
CA VAL A 69 5.72 -0.02 5.86
C VAL A 69 6.09 0.49 4.47
N PHE A 70 6.55 -0.40 3.60
CA PHE A 70 6.71 -0.18 2.16
C PHE A 70 6.04 -1.33 1.40
N MET A 71 5.29 -1.03 0.33
CA MET A 71 4.56 -2.05 -0.44
C MET A 71 5.04 -2.11 -1.88
N ILE A 72 5.51 -3.28 -2.30
CA ILE A 72 6.02 -3.56 -3.64
C ILE A 72 5.07 -4.50 -4.34
N ARG A 73 4.60 -4.13 -5.54
CA ARG A 73 3.94 -5.03 -6.50
C ARG A 73 4.88 -5.28 -7.67
N PHE A 74 5.03 -6.52 -8.11
CA PHE A 74 5.90 -6.83 -9.25
C PHE A 74 5.14 -6.60 -10.57
N GLU A 75 5.82 -6.05 -11.58
CA GLU A 75 5.25 -5.75 -12.91
C GLU A 75 5.14 -7.01 -13.79
N SER A 76 5.96 -8.03 -13.51
CA SER A 76 6.04 -9.28 -14.29
C SER A 76 5.30 -10.45 -13.66
N GLY A 77 4.37 -10.19 -12.75
CA GLY A 77 3.57 -11.24 -12.11
C GLY A 77 4.33 -12.00 -11.04
N PHE A 78 4.32 -13.34 -11.13
CA PHE A 78 4.95 -14.21 -10.15
C PHE A 78 6.46 -14.35 -10.46
N VAL A 79 7.29 -13.78 -9.58
CA VAL A 79 8.75 -13.70 -9.78
C VAL A 79 9.51 -14.21 -8.55
N GLU A 80 10.68 -14.80 -8.78
CA GLU A 80 11.74 -14.94 -7.78
C GLU A 80 12.43 -13.59 -7.64
N THR A 81 12.56 -13.07 -6.43
CA THR A 81 13.21 -11.79 -6.14
C THR A 81 14.15 -11.93 -4.96
N THR A 82 15.36 -11.42 -5.15
CA THR A 82 16.37 -11.26 -4.09
C THR A 82 16.32 -9.84 -3.55
N PHE A 83 16.21 -9.74 -2.22
CA PHE A 83 16.33 -8.50 -1.44
C PHE A 83 17.71 -8.45 -0.78
N THR A 84 18.43 -7.34 -0.93
CA THR A 84 19.76 -7.14 -0.36
C THR A 84 19.83 -5.84 0.44
N LEU A 85 20.19 -5.95 1.71
CA LEU A 85 20.43 -4.84 2.63
C LEU A 85 21.80 -4.23 2.31
N ASP A 86 21.85 -3.36 1.30
CA ASP A 86 23.07 -2.75 0.77
C ASP A 86 23.86 -1.97 1.83
N SER A 87 23.13 -1.31 2.74
CA SER A 87 23.69 -0.64 3.91
C SER A 87 22.64 -0.46 5.00
N ASN A 88 23.07 -0.45 6.25
CA ASN A 88 22.23 -0.15 7.41
C ASN A 88 23.07 0.54 8.50
N GLY A 89 22.40 1.26 9.39
CA GLY A 89 22.99 1.78 10.62
C GLY A 89 22.27 1.26 11.87
N PHE A 90 21.78 0.02 11.85
CA PHE A 90 20.96 -0.52 12.93
C PHE A 90 21.74 -0.66 14.24
N SER A 91 21.04 -0.49 15.37
CA SER A 91 21.62 -0.71 16.69
C SER A 91 21.53 -2.19 17.10
N ASP A 92 22.32 -2.61 18.09
CA ASP A 92 22.28 -3.99 18.63
C ASP A 92 20.89 -4.38 19.18
N SER A 93 20.01 -3.42 19.52
CA SER A 93 18.63 -3.72 19.93
C SER A 93 17.70 -4.05 18.75
N ASP A 94 18.14 -3.78 17.54
CA ASP A 94 17.35 -3.80 16.30
C ASP A 94 17.97 -4.80 15.31
N PHE A 95 18.44 -5.94 15.83
CA PHE A 95 19.24 -6.92 15.07
C PHE A 95 18.49 -7.56 13.89
N ASP A 96 17.16 -7.62 13.95
CA ASP A 96 16.22 -8.07 12.90
C ASP A 96 15.23 -6.92 12.59
N ALA A 97 15.76 -5.75 12.21
CA ALA A 97 14.94 -4.54 12.02
C ALA A 97 14.01 -4.56 10.79
N ILE A 98 14.22 -5.44 9.81
CA ILE A 98 13.38 -5.52 8.61
C ILE A 98 12.70 -6.89 8.54
N SER A 99 11.37 -6.92 8.60
CA SER A 99 10.56 -8.09 8.22
C SER A 99 10.08 -7.92 6.77
N ILE A 100 10.21 -8.97 5.94
CA ILE A 100 9.67 -8.99 4.58
C ILE A 100 8.64 -10.12 4.46
N PHE A 101 7.43 -9.75 4.06
CA PHE A 101 6.32 -10.66 3.80
C PHE A 101 6.12 -10.78 2.29
N ARG A 102 6.02 -12.00 1.78
CA ARG A 102 5.74 -12.26 0.36
C ARG A 102 4.24 -12.29 0.07
N ASP A 103 3.82 -11.71 -1.05
CA ASP A 103 2.49 -11.92 -1.62
C ASP A 103 2.46 -13.24 -2.42
N MET A 104 1.61 -14.17 -2.00
CA MET A 104 1.35 -15.45 -2.65
C MET A 104 -0.14 -15.60 -3.04
N ALA A 105 -0.78 -14.51 -3.48
CA ALA A 105 -2.23 -14.31 -3.46
C ALA A 105 -2.79 -14.30 -2.03
N GLY A 106 -2.09 -13.59 -1.14
CA GLY A 106 -2.27 -13.59 0.31
C GLY A 106 -0.94 -13.36 1.03
N LEU A 107 -0.97 -12.82 2.25
CA LEU A 107 0.25 -12.50 3.00
C LEU A 107 0.88 -13.75 3.60
N GLY A 108 2.03 -14.14 3.05
CA GLY A 108 2.73 -15.37 3.39
C GLY A 108 3.95 -15.18 4.28
N TYR A 109 4.75 -16.25 4.31
CA TYR A 109 6.05 -16.41 4.98
C TYR A 109 6.83 -15.10 5.23
N GLU A 110 7.10 -14.84 6.52
CA GLU A 110 7.98 -13.78 7.00
C GLU A 110 9.45 -14.21 6.90
N THR A 111 10.31 -13.32 6.42
CA THR A 111 11.76 -13.46 6.51
C THR A 111 12.41 -12.16 6.96
N ASN A 112 13.43 -12.23 7.81
CA ASN A 112 14.06 -11.06 8.40
C ASN A 112 15.37 -10.70 7.71
N LEU A 113 15.66 -9.39 7.66
CA LEU A 113 16.96 -8.80 7.36
C LEU A 113 17.39 -7.89 8.51
N GLY A 114 18.69 -7.78 8.71
CA GLY A 114 19.26 -7.06 9.84
C GLY A 114 20.76 -7.31 9.97
N LEU A 115 21.31 -7.29 11.19
CA LEU A 115 22.77 -7.37 11.41
C LEU A 115 23.35 -8.73 10.95
N ASP A 116 22.71 -9.83 11.31
CA ASP A 116 23.19 -11.19 11.00
C ASP A 116 22.80 -11.70 9.60
N ARG A 117 21.91 -11.00 8.89
CA ARG A 117 21.39 -11.43 7.59
C ARG A 117 21.16 -10.25 6.66
N GLN A 118 21.98 -10.17 5.61
CA GLN A 118 21.97 -9.08 4.63
C GLN A 118 21.21 -9.43 3.33
N THR A 119 20.86 -10.70 3.07
CA THR A 119 20.23 -11.12 1.80
C THR A 119 19.20 -12.21 2.03
N VAL A 120 18.06 -12.11 1.33
CA VAL A 120 16.98 -13.12 1.28
C VAL A 120 16.39 -13.19 -0.13
N SER A 121 15.92 -14.37 -0.54
CA SER A 121 15.28 -14.58 -1.84
C SER A 121 13.98 -15.37 -1.67
N PHE A 122 12.93 -15.01 -2.41
CA PHE A 122 11.66 -15.76 -2.43
C PHE A 122 10.87 -15.54 -3.72
N PHE A 123 9.89 -16.40 -3.96
CA PHE A 123 8.88 -16.25 -5.00
C PHE A 123 7.66 -15.47 -4.48
N GLY A 124 7.09 -14.58 -5.28
CA GLY A 124 5.87 -13.82 -4.94
C GLY A 124 5.32 -12.99 -6.11
N TYR A 125 4.12 -12.44 -5.95
CA TYR A 125 3.53 -11.39 -6.82
C TYR A 125 3.89 -9.96 -6.36
N GLY A 126 4.48 -9.86 -5.17
CA GLY A 126 4.87 -8.62 -4.51
C GLY A 126 5.48 -8.91 -3.16
N ALA A 127 5.78 -7.85 -2.42
CA ALA A 127 6.30 -7.90 -1.07
C ALA A 127 5.78 -6.73 -0.23
N ILE A 128 5.56 -6.97 1.06
CA ILE A 128 5.40 -5.92 2.07
C ILE A 128 6.65 -5.95 2.95
N VAL A 129 7.36 -4.82 2.99
CA VAL A 129 8.57 -4.63 3.80
C VAL A 129 8.18 -3.79 5.01
N VAL A 130 8.44 -4.30 6.22
CA VAL A 130 8.24 -3.56 7.47
C VAL A 130 9.59 -3.30 8.11
N PHE A 131 9.90 -2.02 8.33
CA PHE A 131 11.02 -1.58 9.15
C PHE A 131 10.52 -1.30 10.57
N ARG A 132 11.18 -1.90 11.56
CA ARG A 132 10.77 -1.86 12.98
C ARG A 132 11.96 -1.61 13.89
N THR A 133 11.78 -0.75 14.89
CA THR A 133 12.84 -0.34 15.83
C THR A 133 12.40 -0.52 17.28
N ASN A 134 13.33 -0.94 18.14
CA ASN A 134 13.13 -1.00 19.60
C ASN A 134 13.76 0.21 20.31
N SER A 135 14.78 0.84 19.72
CA SER A 135 15.46 2.03 20.25
C SER A 135 15.54 3.16 19.21
N SER A 136 16.14 4.29 19.60
CA SER A 136 16.50 5.40 18.70
C SER A 136 18.02 5.57 18.59
N LEU A 137 18.78 4.47 18.70
CA LEU A 137 20.24 4.49 18.78
C LEU A 137 20.94 4.24 17.44
N GLY A 138 20.20 3.83 16.41
CA GLY A 138 20.72 3.62 15.07
C GLY A 138 20.31 4.70 14.07
N THR A 139 20.65 4.45 12.81
CA THR A 139 20.18 5.20 11.63
C THR A 139 19.57 4.26 10.60
N GLY A 140 18.85 4.81 9.63
CA GLY A 140 18.13 4.03 8.63
C GLY A 140 18.99 3.21 7.66
N PHE A 141 18.42 2.84 6.52
CA PHE A 141 18.95 1.78 5.66
C PHE A 141 18.78 2.05 4.17
N GLN A 142 19.51 1.28 3.37
CA GLN A 142 19.25 1.06 1.95
C GLN A 142 19.03 -0.44 1.70
N LEU A 143 17.88 -0.78 1.12
CA LEU A 143 17.49 -2.13 0.73
C LEU A 143 17.21 -2.16 -0.78
N SER A 144 17.98 -2.91 -1.55
CA SER A 144 17.71 -3.16 -2.97
C SER A 144 16.85 -4.42 -3.15
N PHE A 145 16.07 -4.47 -4.23
CA PHE A 145 15.37 -5.67 -4.68
C PHE A 145 15.52 -5.87 -6.19
N THR A 146 15.79 -7.11 -6.61
CA THR A 146 16.04 -7.46 -8.00
C THR A 146 15.40 -8.81 -8.37
N PRO A 147 14.81 -8.95 -9.57
CA PRO A 147 14.18 -10.20 -10.00
C PRO A 147 15.27 -11.16 -10.51
N ASP A 148 15.23 -12.39 -10.04
CA ASP A 148 16.14 -13.46 -10.48
C ASP A 148 15.51 -14.31 -11.60
N LEU A 149 14.21 -14.57 -11.50
CA LEU A 149 13.44 -15.40 -12.43
C LEU A 149 11.98 -14.95 -12.52
N ILE A 150 11.44 -14.86 -13.73
CA ILE A 150 9.99 -14.73 -13.95
C ILE A 150 9.41 -16.14 -14.09
N VAL A 151 8.44 -16.49 -13.24
CA VAL A 151 7.81 -17.82 -13.17
C VAL A 151 6.43 -17.81 -13.84
N SER A 152 5.66 -16.72 -13.72
CA SER A 152 4.41 -16.52 -14.45
C SER A 152 4.19 -15.03 -14.73
N GLU A 153 3.83 -14.67 -15.96
CA GLU A 153 3.47 -13.29 -16.35
C GLU A 153 2.04 -12.89 -15.91
N GLU A 154 1.31 -13.78 -15.22
CA GLU A 154 0.00 -13.47 -14.64
C GLU A 154 0.13 -12.40 -13.55
N ASN A 155 -0.45 -11.23 -13.82
CA ASN A 155 -0.49 -10.10 -12.92
C ASN A 155 -1.88 -9.94 -12.31
N PHE A 156 -1.95 -9.74 -11.00
CA PHE A 156 -3.19 -9.34 -10.34
C PHE A 156 -3.28 -7.83 -10.24
N ALA A 157 -4.43 -7.30 -10.69
CA ALA A 157 -4.78 -5.89 -10.54
C ALA A 157 -5.10 -5.53 -9.08
N GLY A 158 -5.24 -4.25 -8.78
CA GLY A 158 -5.65 -3.74 -7.46
C GLY A 158 -4.66 -2.74 -6.86
N ASN A 159 -5.02 -2.22 -5.69
CA ASN A 159 -4.30 -1.12 -5.04
C ASN A 159 -3.50 -1.59 -3.82
N ASN A 160 -2.38 -0.92 -3.56
CA ASN A 160 -1.62 -1.02 -2.31
C ASN A 160 -1.72 0.35 -1.62
N VAL A 161 -2.18 0.44 -0.37
CA VAL A 161 -2.36 1.73 0.34
C VAL A 161 -1.99 1.59 1.82
N LEU A 162 -1.25 2.56 2.37
CA LEU A 162 -1.09 2.72 3.81
C LEU A 162 -2.16 3.71 4.30
N PHE A 163 -2.89 3.33 5.33
CA PHE A 163 -3.74 4.19 6.14
C PHE A 163 -3.15 4.34 7.53
N ASP A 164 -3.36 5.50 8.13
CA ASP A 164 -2.95 5.80 9.50
C ASP A 164 -4.17 6.17 10.35
N ASP A 165 -4.02 6.26 11.67
CA ASP A 165 -5.10 6.66 12.57
C ASP A 165 -5.56 8.12 12.41
N GLU A 166 -4.79 8.95 11.71
CA GLU A 166 -5.20 10.30 11.27
C GLU A 166 -5.91 10.32 9.89
N SER A 167 -5.95 9.20 9.15
CA SER A 167 -6.51 9.15 7.79
C SER A 167 -8.03 8.87 7.76
N GLU A 168 -8.67 9.13 6.61
CA GLU A 168 -10.13 9.04 6.48
C GLU A 168 -10.64 7.59 6.62
N SER A 169 -11.51 7.38 7.61
CA SER A 169 -12.25 6.15 7.94
C SER A 169 -13.75 6.54 7.99
N PRO A 170 -14.69 5.79 7.39
CA PRO A 170 -14.57 4.44 6.83
C PRO A 170 -13.95 4.35 5.43
N LEU A 171 -13.47 3.15 5.11
CA LEU A 171 -13.13 2.71 3.76
C LEU A 171 -14.20 1.74 3.24
N SER A 172 -14.92 2.14 2.18
CA SER A 172 -16.00 1.33 1.59
C SER A 172 -15.51 0.37 0.50
N ILE A 173 -16.17 -0.79 0.40
CA ILE A 173 -15.94 -1.84 -0.60
C ILE A 173 -17.19 -1.91 -1.52
N PRO A 174 -17.06 -2.05 -2.85
CA PRO A 174 -15.84 -2.21 -3.64
C PRO A 174 -14.99 -0.94 -3.69
N PHE A 175 -13.69 -1.16 -3.73
CA PHE A 175 -12.73 -0.09 -4.01
C PHE A 175 -12.98 0.45 -5.43
N PRO A 176 -12.96 1.78 -5.62
CA PRO A 176 -13.11 2.39 -6.93
C PRO A 176 -11.98 1.93 -7.85
N SER A 177 -12.30 1.01 -8.75
CA SER A 177 -11.33 0.39 -9.64
C SER A 177 -11.96 0.08 -11.00
N ASN A 178 -11.19 0.28 -12.07
CA ASN A 178 -11.64 0.12 -13.45
C ASN A 178 -11.22 -1.25 -14.03
N TYR A 179 -10.97 -2.24 -13.18
CA TYR A 179 -10.45 -3.55 -13.59
C TYR A 179 -11.58 -4.47 -14.00
N ILE A 180 -11.52 -4.99 -15.23
CA ILE A 180 -12.61 -5.75 -15.87
C ILE A 180 -12.22 -7.23 -16.14
N GLU A 181 -10.92 -7.56 -16.18
CA GLU A 181 -10.46 -8.80 -16.83
C GLU A 181 -9.65 -9.77 -15.94
N SER A 182 -9.28 -9.41 -14.71
CA SER A 182 -8.51 -10.27 -13.79
C SER A 182 -9.16 -10.41 -12.41
N ALA A 183 -8.68 -11.34 -11.59
CA ALA A 183 -8.85 -11.22 -10.14
C ALA A 183 -8.18 -9.93 -9.64
N ILE A 184 -8.75 -9.31 -8.62
CA ILE A 184 -8.26 -8.06 -8.03
C ILE A 184 -7.76 -8.36 -6.62
N HIS A 185 -6.48 -8.10 -6.38
CA HIS A 185 -5.78 -8.25 -5.11
C HIS A 185 -5.43 -6.86 -4.59
N ASN A 186 -6.00 -6.47 -3.44
CA ASN A 186 -5.72 -5.19 -2.81
C ASN A 186 -5.08 -5.42 -1.45
N TYR A 187 -4.11 -4.58 -1.10
CA TYR A 187 -3.44 -4.59 0.19
C TYR A 187 -3.62 -3.25 0.88
N PHE A 188 -4.18 -3.29 2.08
CA PHE A 188 -4.27 -2.12 2.95
C PHE A 188 -3.47 -2.40 4.21
N CYS A 189 -2.50 -1.54 4.48
CA CYS A 189 -1.80 -1.51 5.75
C CYS A 189 -2.44 -0.43 6.61
N ILE A 190 -2.68 -0.70 7.89
CA ILE A 190 -3.32 0.25 8.81
C ILE A 190 -2.45 0.39 10.06
N THR A 191 -2.00 1.61 10.36
CA THR A 191 -1.08 1.94 11.46
C THR A 191 -1.69 2.93 12.47
N SER A 192 -0.93 3.22 13.53
CA SER A 192 -1.08 4.43 14.35
C SER A 192 0.24 5.19 14.36
N ALA A 193 0.29 6.39 13.78
CA ALA A 193 1.49 7.20 13.54
C ALA A 193 2.71 6.44 12.97
N SER A 194 2.49 5.37 12.18
CA SER A 194 3.53 4.39 11.77
C SER A 194 4.44 3.89 12.92
N LYS A 195 3.87 3.70 14.11
CA LYS A 195 4.58 3.31 15.35
C LYS A 195 3.86 2.21 16.12
N VAL A 196 4.60 1.52 16.98
CA VAL A 196 4.01 0.66 18.02
C VAL A 196 3.35 1.56 19.06
N ILE A 197 2.07 1.33 19.32
CA ILE A 197 1.31 2.00 20.39
C ILE A 197 1.94 1.62 21.72
N SER A 198 2.56 2.58 22.39
CA SER A 198 3.38 2.36 23.60
C SER A 198 2.56 2.47 24.89
N GLU A 199 1.46 3.20 24.82
CA GLU A 199 0.54 3.47 25.92
C GLU A 199 -0.11 2.16 26.45
N PRO A 200 -0.28 2.01 27.77
CA PRO A 200 -1.09 0.92 28.32
C PRO A 200 -2.56 1.11 27.92
N ASP A 201 -3.30 0.00 27.85
CA ASP A 201 -4.76 -0.03 27.62
C ASP A 201 -5.25 0.74 26.38
N THR A 202 -4.33 1.00 25.44
CA THR A 202 -4.55 1.70 24.17
C THR A 202 -4.20 0.75 23.02
N PHE A 203 -5.04 0.72 21.99
CA PHE A 203 -4.86 -0.14 20.82
C PHE A 203 -5.46 0.50 19.56
N LEU A 204 -4.93 0.07 18.41
CA LEU A 204 -5.58 0.26 17.12
C LEU A 204 -6.68 -0.80 17.03
N LYS A 205 -7.91 -0.35 16.89
CA LYS A 205 -9.09 -1.18 16.67
C LYS A 205 -9.41 -1.18 15.18
N LEU A 206 -9.77 -2.35 14.64
CA LEU A 206 -10.20 -2.54 13.25
C LEU A 206 -11.53 -3.27 13.25
N ASN A 207 -12.53 -2.69 12.59
CA ASN A 207 -13.86 -3.24 12.42
C ASN A 207 -14.11 -3.48 10.93
N VAL A 208 -14.55 -4.70 10.59
CA VAL A 208 -14.75 -5.15 9.20
C VAL A 208 -16.13 -5.76 9.04
N THR A 209 -16.84 -5.34 8.00
CA THR A 209 -18.08 -5.96 7.51
C THR A 209 -17.97 -6.20 6.02
N GLY A 210 -18.55 -7.30 5.53
CA GLY A 210 -18.51 -7.65 4.11
C GLY A 210 -19.72 -8.45 3.66
N PHE A 211 -20.02 -8.39 2.37
CA PHE A 211 -20.98 -9.23 1.65
C PHE A 211 -20.29 -9.73 0.39
N PHE A 212 -19.99 -11.02 0.33
CA PHE A 212 -19.12 -11.66 -0.67
C PHE A 212 -19.90 -12.32 -1.80
N GLY A 213 -21.13 -12.75 -1.54
CA GLY A 213 -22.01 -13.36 -2.54
C GLY A 213 -21.60 -14.76 -3.03
N ASP A 214 -20.61 -15.40 -2.40
CA ASP A 214 -20.15 -16.76 -2.73
C ASP A 214 -21.18 -17.81 -2.25
N VAL A 215 -22.06 -18.23 -3.16
CA VAL A 215 -23.16 -19.18 -2.92
C VAL A 215 -22.67 -20.60 -2.57
N ASP A 216 -21.46 -20.96 -3.00
CA ASP A 216 -20.86 -22.29 -2.83
C ASP A 216 -19.82 -22.36 -1.69
N ASN A 217 -19.62 -21.26 -0.96
CA ASN A 217 -18.61 -21.10 0.10
C ASN A 217 -17.17 -21.39 -0.39
N SER A 218 -16.87 -21.12 -1.67
CA SER A 218 -15.54 -21.35 -2.27
C SER A 218 -14.46 -20.33 -1.85
N CYS A 219 -14.84 -19.22 -1.20
CA CYS A 219 -13.95 -18.15 -0.77
C CYS A 219 -13.07 -17.61 -1.92
N ASN A 220 -13.69 -17.46 -3.08
CA ASN A 220 -13.08 -16.79 -4.23
C ASN A 220 -13.10 -15.27 -4.05
N ASN A 221 -14.15 -14.77 -3.37
CA ASN A 221 -14.20 -13.45 -2.79
C ASN A 221 -13.90 -13.55 -1.29
N MET A 222 -12.88 -12.83 -0.80
CA MET A 222 -12.46 -12.91 0.60
C MET A 222 -11.72 -11.65 1.08
N ILE A 223 -11.80 -11.41 2.39
CA ILE A 223 -10.93 -10.49 3.11
C ILE A 223 -10.12 -11.30 4.14
N GLU A 224 -8.79 -11.25 4.05
CA GLU A 224 -7.89 -11.85 5.04
C GLU A 224 -7.30 -10.75 5.93
N ILE A 225 -7.47 -10.90 7.25
CA ILE A 225 -6.98 -9.95 8.26
C ILE A 225 -5.79 -10.56 8.97
N HIS A 226 -4.69 -9.83 8.99
CA HIS A 226 -3.51 -10.14 9.80
C HIS A 226 -3.20 -8.99 10.76
N SER A 227 -2.63 -9.31 11.91
CA SER A 227 -1.97 -8.33 12.78
C SER A 227 -0.46 -8.58 12.82
N PHE A 228 0.32 -7.51 13.01
CA PHE A 228 1.76 -7.60 13.21
C PHE A 228 2.22 -6.66 14.33
N LEU A 229 3.08 -7.19 15.20
CA LEU A 229 3.76 -6.46 16.27
C LEU A 229 5.16 -7.04 16.50
N ASN A 230 5.24 -8.37 16.60
CA ASN A 230 6.49 -9.13 16.75
C ASN A 230 6.64 -10.29 15.77
N GLN A 231 5.54 -10.76 15.22
CA GLN A 231 5.41 -11.88 14.29
C GLN A 231 4.11 -11.68 13.53
N LEU A 232 4.00 -12.15 12.28
CA LEU A 232 2.72 -12.14 11.56
C LEU A 232 1.71 -13.10 12.21
N LYS A 233 0.51 -12.60 12.50
CA LYS A 233 -0.61 -13.40 13.00
C LYS A 233 -1.80 -13.25 12.08
N ILE A 234 -2.30 -14.36 11.52
CA ILE A 234 -3.61 -14.38 10.87
C ILE A 234 -4.68 -14.24 11.97
N GLU A 235 -5.54 -13.24 11.85
CA GLU A 235 -6.67 -13.01 12.76
C GLU A 235 -7.92 -13.75 12.29
N LYS A 236 -8.31 -13.56 11.02
CA LYS A 236 -9.51 -14.16 10.42
C LYS A 236 -9.40 -14.11 8.89
N LEU A 237 -9.82 -15.19 8.26
CA LEU A 237 -10.27 -15.19 6.86
C LEU A 237 -11.78 -14.98 6.86
N ILE A 238 -12.25 -13.92 6.19
CA ILE A 238 -13.66 -13.53 6.09
C ILE A 238 -14.12 -13.83 4.66
N CYS A 239 -15.06 -14.75 4.49
CA CYS A 239 -15.60 -15.12 3.17
C CYS A 239 -16.89 -15.93 3.25
N GLY A 240 -17.63 -15.94 2.14
CA GLY A 240 -18.82 -16.77 1.97
C GLY A 240 -20.05 -16.33 2.79
N GLY A 241 -21.18 -16.99 2.53
CA GLY A 241 -22.49 -16.58 3.06
C GLY A 241 -22.67 -16.74 4.58
N GLU A 242 -21.71 -17.34 5.30
CA GLU A 242 -21.73 -17.43 6.77
C GLU A 242 -21.12 -16.22 7.46
N ASP A 243 -20.23 -15.49 6.79
CA ASP A 243 -19.64 -14.23 7.25
C ASP A 243 -20.38 -12.99 6.69
N ASP A 244 -21.28 -13.16 5.72
CA ASP A 244 -22.04 -12.08 5.07
C ASP A 244 -22.82 -11.20 6.08
N GLY A 245 -22.49 -9.92 6.14
CA GLY A 245 -23.09 -8.92 7.02
C GLY A 245 -22.69 -9.03 8.50
N VAL A 246 -21.76 -9.94 8.85
CA VAL A 246 -21.23 -10.06 10.21
C VAL A 246 -20.19 -8.97 10.47
N LEU A 247 -20.26 -8.34 11.64
CA LEU A 247 -19.24 -7.41 12.12
C LEU A 247 -18.14 -8.19 12.85
N PHE A 248 -16.92 -8.08 12.33
CA PHE A 248 -15.70 -8.59 12.98
C PHE A 248 -14.93 -7.42 13.59
N GLU A 249 -14.52 -7.56 14.84
CA GLU A 249 -13.72 -6.56 15.56
C GLU A 249 -12.36 -7.16 15.94
N PHE A 250 -11.29 -6.41 15.69
CA PHE A 250 -9.91 -6.80 15.95
C PHE A 250 -9.18 -5.69 16.73
N ALA A 251 -8.15 -6.06 17.50
CA ALA A 251 -7.31 -5.11 18.25
C ALA A 251 -5.82 -5.46 18.12
N THR A 252 -4.98 -4.47 17.86
CA THR A 252 -3.51 -4.61 17.83
C THR A 252 -2.82 -3.38 18.44
N ARG A 253 -1.54 -3.53 18.80
CA ARG A 253 -0.65 -2.40 19.15
C ARG A 253 0.35 -2.05 18.05
N GLY A 254 0.31 -2.78 16.93
CA GLY A 254 1.16 -2.53 15.76
C GLY A 254 0.35 -2.28 14.49
N ILE A 255 0.66 -3.01 13.41
CA ILE A 255 0.00 -2.92 12.10
C ILE A 255 -1.20 -3.90 12.03
N PHE A 256 -2.25 -3.52 11.30
CA PHE A 256 -3.10 -4.48 10.59
C PHE A 256 -2.76 -4.54 9.11
N PHE A 257 -2.72 -5.75 8.57
CA PHE A 257 -2.75 -5.96 7.12
C PHE A 257 -4.12 -6.51 6.73
N VAL A 258 -4.74 -5.87 5.75
CA VAL A 258 -6.02 -6.28 5.17
C VAL A 258 -5.76 -6.63 3.71
N PHE A 259 -5.84 -7.91 3.38
CA PHE A 259 -5.80 -8.40 2.02
C PHE A 259 -7.23 -8.60 1.52
N HIS A 260 -7.61 -7.94 0.42
CA HIS A 260 -8.90 -8.15 -0.24
C HIS A 260 -8.70 -8.77 -1.62
N ARG A 261 -9.28 -9.95 -1.81
CA ARG A 261 -9.32 -10.68 -3.08
C ARG A 261 -10.75 -10.73 -3.61
N GLN A 262 -10.92 -10.24 -4.84
CA GLN A 262 -12.15 -10.35 -5.62
C GLN A 262 -11.86 -11.20 -6.85
N ALA A 263 -12.58 -12.29 -7.06
CA ALA A 263 -12.45 -13.08 -8.28
C ALA A 263 -13.29 -12.50 -9.44
N ASN A 264 -12.84 -12.76 -10.66
CA ASN A 264 -13.54 -12.33 -11.88
C ASN A 264 -14.83 -13.16 -12.09
N GLY A 265 -15.89 -12.51 -12.58
CA GLY A 265 -17.17 -13.13 -12.91
C GLY A 265 -18.09 -13.44 -11.72
N LEU A 266 -17.65 -13.19 -10.49
CA LEU A 266 -18.46 -13.35 -9.27
C LEU A 266 -19.14 -12.03 -8.87
N PRO A 267 -20.14 -12.06 -7.96
CA PRO A 267 -20.70 -10.84 -7.39
C PRO A 267 -19.61 -9.94 -6.83
N ILE A 268 -19.81 -8.63 -6.95
CA ILE A 268 -18.86 -7.64 -6.41
C ILE A 268 -19.01 -7.63 -4.89
N THR A 269 -17.91 -7.88 -4.18
CA THR A 269 -17.84 -7.76 -2.73
C THR A 269 -18.22 -6.33 -2.34
N THR A 270 -19.14 -6.18 -1.39
CA THR A 270 -19.47 -4.88 -0.77
C THR A 270 -19.22 -4.93 0.72
N GLY A 271 -19.02 -3.80 1.39
CA GLY A 271 -18.65 -3.80 2.80
C GLY A 271 -18.02 -2.49 3.28
N GLU A 272 -17.57 -2.52 4.52
CA GLU A 272 -16.94 -1.38 5.19
C GLU A 272 -15.81 -1.84 6.11
N ILE A 273 -14.68 -1.15 6.02
CA ILE A 273 -13.53 -1.28 6.93
C ILE A 273 -13.39 0.05 7.67
N THR A 274 -13.43 0.02 8.99
CA THR A 274 -13.20 1.19 9.87
C THR A 274 -12.07 0.89 10.83
N TRP A 275 -11.22 1.88 11.09
CA TRP A 275 -10.22 1.81 12.15
C TRP A 275 -10.26 3.08 13.01
N GLU A 276 -9.81 2.92 14.26
CA GLU A 276 -9.67 4.00 15.24
C GLU A 276 -8.63 3.61 16.31
N LYS A 277 -7.88 4.58 16.83
CA LYS A 277 -7.06 4.40 18.04
C LYS A 277 -7.96 4.62 19.26
N VAL A 278 -8.11 3.58 20.08
CA VAL A 278 -8.99 3.59 21.25
C VAL A 278 -8.21 3.37 22.55
N SER A 279 -8.70 3.97 23.64
CA SER A 279 -8.20 3.77 25.00
C SER A 279 -9.36 3.32 25.89
N THR A 280 -9.12 2.33 26.76
CA THR A 280 -10.14 1.77 27.66
C THR A 280 -9.99 2.21 29.12
N GLY A 281 -9.14 3.20 29.41
CA GLY A 281 -8.87 3.75 30.75
C GLY A 281 -9.72 4.95 31.17
#